data_AF-A0A8S4R7G1-F1
#
_entry.id   AF-A0A8S4R7G1-F1
#
_cell.length_a   1.000
_cell.length_b   1.000
_cell.length_c   1.000
_cell.angle_alpha   90.00
_cell.angle_beta   90.00
_cell.angle_gamma   90.00
#
_symmetry.space_group_name_H-M   'P 1'
#
loop_
_entity.id
_entity.type
_entity.pdbx_description
1 polymer ?
#
loop_
_entity_poly.entity_id
_entity_poly.type
_entity_poly.pdbx_seq_one_letter_code
_entity_poly.pdbx_strand_id
1 'polypeptide(L)'
;MKTIEHIITIVNVLFAVNVFIGSGCPNEIRDAKAAYKSGEIHDQSLPITLDNIKRKLKESGVFDWQDRTLNEREKKELSKLFDAVEIMTTSRNRQPSNVQNVFSSLRLVERVVKKQLKEGQISETLAAKFRWDKLSTKHRREKPTYYIDKKTSMRIFDTKN
;
A
#
# COMPACT_ATOMS: atom_id res chain seq x y z
N MET A 1 28.91 23.24 -47.69
CA MET A 1 28.48 21.93 -47.12
C MET A 1 28.52 21.86 -45.59
N LYS A 2 29.50 22.45 -44.89
CA LYS A 2 29.62 22.35 -43.41
C LYS A 2 28.48 22.99 -42.60
N THR A 3 27.80 23.99 -43.16
CA THR A 3 26.72 24.75 -42.48
C THR A 3 25.41 23.98 -42.33
N ILE A 4 25.11 23.05 -43.24
CA ILE A 4 23.86 22.27 -43.21
C ILE A 4 23.92 21.20 -42.12
N GLU A 5 25.09 20.56 -41.94
CA GLU A 5 25.29 19.55 -40.90
C GLU A 5 25.18 20.13 -39.48
N HIS A 6 25.63 21.37 -39.27
CA HIS A 6 25.49 22.05 -37.98
C HIS A 6 24.01 22.34 -37.65
N ILE A 7 23.21 22.75 -38.64
CA ILE A 7 21.78 23.01 -38.44
C ILE A 7 21.04 21.72 -38.08
N ILE A 8 21.32 20.61 -38.78
CA ILE A 8 20.72 19.30 -38.49
C ILE A 8 21.09 18.82 -37.08
N THR A 9 22.33 19.06 -36.65
CA THR A 9 22.80 18.67 -35.32
C THR A 9 22.08 19.47 -34.22
N ILE A 10 21.92 20.78 -34.39
CA ILE A 10 21.21 21.64 -33.44
C ILE A 10 19.72 21.27 -33.33
N VAL A 11 19.06 20.97 -34.47
CA VAL A 11 17.66 20.54 -34.48
C VAL A 11 17.50 19.19 -33.76
N ASN A 12 18.41 18.24 -33.98
CA ASN A 12 18.38 16.95 -33.30
C ASN A 12 18.62 17.08 -31.79
N VAL A 13 19.50 17.99 -31.35
CA VAL A 13 19.72 18.27 -29.92
C VAL A 13 18.47 18.90 -29.30
N LEU A 14 17.83 19.86 -29.97
CA LEU A 14 16.57 20.45 -29.50
C LEU A 14 15.44 19.42 -29.39
N PHE A 15 15.35 18.51 -30.36
CA PHE A 15 14.38 17.41 -30.32
C PHE A 15 14.65 16.45 -29.17
N ALA A 16 15.91 16.06 -28.96
CA ALA A 16 16.32 15.19 -27.87
C ALA A 16 16.04 15.81 -26.48
N VAL A 17 16.29 17.10 -26.31
CA VAL A 17 16.01 17.83 -25.05
C VAL A 17 14.50 17.93 -24.81
N ASN A 18 13.68 18.22 -25.83
CA ASN A 18 12.23 18.28 -25.68
C ASN A 18 11.60 16.91 -25.37
N VAL A 19 12.11 15.82 -25.96
CA VAL A 19 11.67 14.45 -25.63
C VAL A 19 12.07 14.08 -24.20
N PHE A 20 13.24 14.53 -23.72
CA PHE A 20 13.68 14.29 -22.35
C PHE A 20 12.84 15.05 -21.31
N ILE A 21 12.44 16.28 -21.61
CA ILE A 21 11.56 17.08 -20.73
C ILE A 21 10.12 16.53 -20.76
N GLY A 22 9.63 16.06 -21.92
CA GLY A 22 8.28 15.50 -22.06
C GLY A 22 8.09 14.08 -21.50
N SER A 23 9.18 13.36 -21.22
CA SER A 23 9.15 12.02 -20.62
C SER A 23 9.33 12.02 -19.10
N GLY A 24 9.46 13.20 -18.49
CA GLY A 24 9.26 13.44 -17.06
C GLY A 24 7.80 13.24 -16.67
N CYS A 25 7.32 12.01 -16.79
CA CYS A 25 5.98 11.63 -16.38
C CYS A 25 5.88 11.84 -14.85
N PRO A 26 4.89 12.62 -14.34
CA PRO A 26 4.78 12.86 -12.90
C PRO A 26 4.42 11.55 -12.21
N ASN A 27 5.41 10.93 -11.57
CA ASN A 27 5.23 9.70 -10.77
C ASN A 27 4.16 9.89 -9.66
N GLU A 28 3.85 11.12 -9.29
CA GLU A 28 2.81 11.47 -8.30
C GLU A 28 1.41 10.94 -8.65
N ILE A 29 1.04 10.85 -9.93
CA ILE A 29 -0.30 10.40 -10.34
C ILE A 29 -0.46 8.89 -10.12
N ARG A 30 0.63 8.11 -10.20
CA ARG A 30 0.60 6.66 -10.02
C ARG A 30 0.38 6.28 -8.56
N ASP A 31 0.98 7.05 -7.65
CA ASP A 31 0.81 6.88 -6.20
C ASP A 31 -0.61 7.26 -5.76
N ALA A 32 -1.19 8.30 -6.35
CA ALA A 32 -2.58 8.69 -6.10
C ALA A 32 -3.59 7.60 -6.53
N LYS A 33 -3.38 6.94 -7.67
CA LYS A 33 -4.27 5.88 -8.18
C LYS A 33 -4.15 4.57 -7.37
N ALA A 34 -2.97 4.27 -6.82
CA ALA A 34 -2.77 3.13 -5.92
C ALA A 34 -3.41 3.38 -4.54
N ALA A 35 -3.25 4.59 -4.00
CA ALA A 35 -3.94 5.02 -2.77
C ALA A 35 -5.47 5.00 -2.92
N TYR A 36 -5.98 5.41 -4.09
CA TYR A 36 -7.41 5.40 -4.45
C TYR A 36 -8.05 4.00 -4.35
N LYS A 37 -7.31 2.94 -4.66
CA LYS A 37 -7.82 1.55 -4.63
C LYS A 37 -7.75 0.92 -3.23
N SER A 38 -6.80 1.32 -2.38
CA SER A 38 -6.57 0.68 -1.07
C SER A 38 -7.24 1.38 0.11
N GLY A 39 -7.52 2.69 0.04
CA GLY A 39 -8.13 3.44 1.15
C GLY A 39 -7.31 3.44 2.45
N GLU A 40 -6.01 3.18 2.35
CA GLU A 40 -5.08 3.07 3.47
C GLU A 40 -3.93 4.05 3.29
N ILE A 41 -3.49 4.64 4.40
CA ILE A 41 -2.29 5.48 4.45
C ILE A 41 -1.11 4.63 4.02
N HIS A 42 -0.43 5.09 2.98
CA HIS A 42 0.72 4.44 2.39
C HIS A 42 1.85 4.37 3.43
N ASP A 43 2.42 3.18 3.64
CA ASP A 43 3.62 3.04 4.48
C ASP A 43 4.83 3.56 3.69
N GLN A 44 5.10 4.87 3.81
CA GLN A 44 6.23 5.53 3.14
C GLN A 44 7.60 5.13 3.72
N SER A 45 7.64 4.44 4.87
CA SER A 45 8.88 4.01 5.50
C SER A 45 9.34 2.64 4.98
N LEU A 46 10.06 2.63 3.85
CA LEU A 46 10.88 1.50 3.45
C LEU A 46 12.22 1.52 4.23
N PRO A 47 12.78 0.37 4.62
CA PRO A 47 12.26 -0.99 4.45
C PRO A 47 11.18 -1.37 5.49
N ILE A 48 10.26 -2.25 5.10
CA ILE A 48 9.28 -2.83 6.02
C ILE A 48 9.99 -3.91 6.86
N THR A 49 10.14 -3.66 8.16
CA THR A 49 10.73 -4.61 9.12
C THR A 49 9.65 -5.21 10.03
N LEU A 50 9.93 -6.39 10.58
CA LEU A 50 9.03 -7.04 11.54
C LEU A 50 8.81 -6.17 12.79
N ASP A 51 9.82 -5.46 13.26
CA ASP A 51 9.69 -4.56 14.42
C ASP A 51 8.78 -3.37 14.14
N ASN A 52 8.86 -2.81 12.92
CA ASN A 52 7.94 -1.75 12.50
C ASN A 52 6.50 -2.27 12.41
N ILE A 53 6.29 -3.51 11.96
CA ILE A 53 4.97 -4.17 11.94
C ILE A 53 4.44 -4.38 13.34
N LYS A 54 5.26 -4.96 14.23
CA LYS A 54 4.91 -5.14 15.64
C LYS A 54 4.49 -3.80 16.21
N ARG A 55 5.37 -2.79 16.19
CA ARG A 55 5.07 -1.43 16.67
C ARG A 55 3.71 -0.91 16.17
N LYS A 56 3.44 -1.01 14.86
CA LYS A 56 2.17 -0.60 14.26
C LYS A 56 0.96 -1.39 14.77
N LEU A 57 1.08 -2.70 15.00
CA LEU A 57 -0.02 -3.51 15.56
C LEU A 57 -0.43 -3.03 16.96
N LYS A 58 0.53 -2.61 17.78
CA LYS A 58 0.27 -2.07 19.12
C LYS A 58 -0.22 -0.63 19.06
N GLU A 59 0.40 0.23 18.26
CA GLU A 59 -0.01 1.64 18.09
C GLU A 59 -1.43 1.75 17.52
N SER A 60 -1.79 0.90 16.57
CA SER A 60 -3.17 0.82 16.05
C SER A 60 -4.16 0.14 17.01
N GLY A 61 -3.66 -0.41 18.13
CA GLY A 61 -4.45 -1.13 19.12
C GLY A 61 -5.04 -2.45 18.61
N VAL A 62 -4.63 -2.93 17.43
CA VAL A 62 -5.11 -4.16 16.79
C VAL A 62 -4.67 -5.37 17.60
N PHE A 63 -3.40 -5.38 18.02
CA PHE A 63 -2.83 -6.50 18.76
C PHE A 63 -1.58 -6.07 19.53
N ASP A 64 -1.46 -6.49 20.80
CA ASP A 64 -0.22 -6.34 21.58
C ASP A 64 0.47 -7.70 21.70
N TRP A 65 1.65 -7.83 21.10
CA TRP A 65 2.44 -9.06 21.14
C TRP A 65 3.11 -9.30 22.49
N GLN A 66 3.13 -8.30 23.38
CA GLN A 66 3.64 -8.40 24.75
C GLN A 66 2.53 -8.62 25.77
N ASP A 67 1.29 -8.88 25.31
CA ASP A 67 0.17 -9.11 26.21
C ASP A 67 0.44 -10.32 27.13
N ARG A 68 0.29 -10.10 28.44
CA ARG A 68 0.47 -11.12 29.48
C ARG A 68 -0.65 -12.16 29.48
N THR A 69 -1.76 -11.90 28.78
CA THR A 69 -2.87 -12.86 28.63
C THR A 69 -2.59 -13.97 27.61
N LEU A 70 -1.47 -13.91 26.89
CA LEU A 70 -1.06 -14.96 25.94
C LEU A 70 -0.55 -16.20 26.66
N ASN A 71 -1.16 -17.34 26.39
CA ASN A 71 -0.71 -18.63 26.91
C ASN A 71 0.54 -19.12 26.15
N GLU A 72 1.32 -20.04 26.73
CA GLU A 72 2.56 -20.54 26.12
C GLU A 72 2.36 -21.17 24.74
N ARG A 73 1.23 -21.85 24.54
CA ARG A 73 0.84 -22.36 23.22
C ARG A 73 0.64 -21.23 22.21
N GLU A 74 -0.09 -20.19 22.60
CA GLU A 74 -0.39 -19.04 21.74
C GLU A 74 0.88 -18.24 21.42
N LYS A 75 1.82 -18.13 22.37
CA LYS A 75 3.13 -17.51 22.12
C LYS A 75 3.92 -18.27 21.05
N LYS A 76 3.90 -19.61 21.07
CA LYS A 76 4.54 -20.44 20.04
C LYS A 76 3.87 -20.27 18.68
N GLU A 77 2.54 -20.28 18.63
CA GLU A 77 1.77 -20.02 17.40
C GLU A 77 2.05 -18.62 16.85
N LEU A 78 2.10 -17.61 17.73
CA LEU A 78 2.42 -16.23 17.38
C LEU A 78 3.85 -16.07 16.85
N SER A 79 4.84 -16.77 17.44
CA SER A 79 6.21 -16.78 16.94
C SER A 79 6.26 -17.28 15.49
N LYS A 80 5.62 -18.42 15.21
CA LYS A 80 5.54 -18.97 13.84
C LYS A 80 4.82 -18.04 12.87
N LEU A 81 3.78 -17.37 13.34
CA LEU A 81 3.06 -16.38 12.55
C LEU A 81 3.97 -15.21 12.18
N PHE A 82 4.76 -14.70 13.12
CA PHE A 82 5.71 -13.63 12.85
C PHE A 82 6.87 -14.06 11.96
N ASP A 83 7.35 -15.29 12.07
CA ASP A 83 8.35 -15.84 11.14
C ASP A 83 7.81 -15.86 9.70
N ALA A 84 6.55 -16.28 9.52
CA ALA A 84 5.90 -16.25 8.22
C ALA A 84 5.72 -14.82 7.68
N VAL A 85 5.34 -13.87 8.54
CA VAL A 85 5.25 -12.46 8.20
C VAL A 85 6.63 -11.91 7.78
N GLU A 86 7.69 -12.27 8.51
CA GLU A 86 9.06 -11.85 8.20
C GLU A 86 9.52 -12.35 6.83
N ILE A 87 9.28 -13.63 6.51
CA ILE A 87 9.56 -14.18 5.17
C ILE A 87 8.78 -13.43 4.08
N MET A 88 7.51 -13.09 4.32
CA MET A 88 6.72 -12.33 3.34
C MET A 88 7.22 -10.90 3.19
N THR A 89 7.66 -10.25 4.27
CA THR A 89 8.21 -8.89 4.23
C THR A 89 9.57 -8.84 3.54
N THR A 90 10.45 -9.80 3.80
CA THR A 90 11.77 -9.90 3.14
C THR A 90 11.61 -10.17 1.65
N SER A 91 10.70 -11.07 1.26
CA SER A 91 10.34 -11.29 -0.15
C SER A 91 9.83 -10.01 -0.82
N ARG A 92 8.98 -9.26 -0.12
CA ARG A 92 8.44 -7.98 -0.61
C ARG A 92 9.51 -6.90 -0.75
N ASN A 93 10.42 -6.77 0.21
CA ASN A 93 11.52 -5.80 0.15
C ASN A 93 12.48 -6.04 -1.03
N ARG A 94 12.54 -7.28 -1.56
CA ARG A 94 13.33 -7.63 -2.76
C ARG A 94 12.63 -7.29 -4.07
N GLN A 95 11.33 -7.00 -4.05
CA GLN A 95 10.61 -6.60 -5.26
C GLN A 95 10.94 -5.15 -5.61
N PRO A 96 10.98 -4.78 -6.90
CA PRO A 96 11.20 -3.40 -7.30
C PRO A 96 10.03 -2.51 -6.83
N SER A 97 10.31 -1.24 -6.52
CA SER A 97 9.36 -0.31 -5.88
C SER A 97 8.06 -0.12 -6.68
N ASN A 98 8.10 -0.29 -8.00
CA ASN A 98 6.93 -0.26 -8.88
C ASN A 98 5.96 -1.46 -8.68
N VAL A 99 6.45 -2.58 -8.15
CA VAL A 99 5.73 -3.85 -7.93
C VAL A 99 5.42 -4.08 -6.45
N GLN A 100 6.13 -3.40 -5.54
CA GLN A 100 5.80 -3.35 -4.12
C GLN A 100 4.42 -2.70 -3.95
N ASN A 101 3.36 -3.46 -4.18
CA ASN A 101 2.00 -3.00 -4.16
C ASN A 101 1.70 -2.58 -2.73
N VAL A 102 1.41 -1.31 -2.47
CA VAL A 102 1.48 -0.70 -1.13
C VAL A 102 0.23 -0.97 -0.31
N PHE A 103 -0.04 -2.25 -0.09
CA PHE A 103 -0.90 -2.67 1.01
C PHE A 103 -0.20 -2.29 2.31
N SER A 104 -0.96 -1.75 3.27
CA SER A 104 -0.40 -1.45 4.58
C SER A 104 0.25 -2.70 5.18
N SER A 105 1.29 -2.48 5.98
CA SER A 105 1.96 -3.56 6.69
C SER A 105 0.97 -4.34 7.57
N LEU A 106 -0.08 -3.68 8.07
CA LEU A 106 -1.14 -4.29 8.88
C LEU A 106 -2.08 -5.19 8.04
N ARG A 107 -2.41 -4.78 6.82
CA ARG A 107 -3.20 -5.59 5.87
C ARG A 107 -2.48 -6.88 5.48
N LEU A 108 -1.15 -6.82 5.38
CA LEU A 108 -0.33 -8.01 5.15
C LEU A 108 -0.51 -9.02 6.30
N VAL A 109 -0.38 -8.56 7.55
CA VAL A 109 -0.57 -9.40 8.73
C VAL A 109 -1.98 -9.96 8.78
N GLU A 110 -3.01 -9.15 8.50
CA GLU A 110 -4.41 -9.60 8.45
C GLU A 110 -4.58 -10.79 7.49
N ARG A 111 -3.98 -10.72 6.29
CA ARG A 111 -4.04 -11.81 5.31
C ARG A 111 -3.33 -13.07 5.78
N VAL A 112 -2.16 -12.92 6.41
CA VAL A 112 -1.40 -14.05 6.95
C VAL A 112 -2.19 -14.74 8.06
N VAL A 113 -2.72 -13.97 9.00
CA VAL A 113 -3.57 -14.48 10.10
C VAL A 113 -4.77 -15.23 9.53
N LYS A 114 -5.50 -14.63 8.58
CA LYS A 114 -6.67 -15.27 7.94
C LYS A 114 -6.30 -16.54 7.16
N LYS A 115 -5.14 -16.56 6.50
CA LYS A 115 -4.66 -17.74 5.75
C LYS A 115 -4.27 -18.87 6.71
N GLN A 116 -3.45 -18.58 7.71
CA GLN A 116 -3.00 -19.56 8.70
C GLN A 116 -4.16 -20.10 9.53
N LEU A 117 -5.19 -19.28 9.81
CA LEU A 117 -6.40 -19.74 10.48
C LEU A 117 -7.17 -20.75 9.62
N LYS A 118 -7.36 -20.46 8.32
CA LYS A 118 -8.01 -21.39 7.38
C LYS A 118 -7.24 -22.70 7.21
N GLU A 119 -5.91 -22.64 7.30
CA GLU A 119 -5.03 -23.80 7.22
C GLU A 119 -4.89 -24.55 8.56
N GLY A 120 -5.54 -24.08 9.64
CA GLY A 120 -5.47 -24.69 10.97
C GLY A 120 -4.11 -24.56 11.68
N GLN A 121 -3.25 -23.66 11.19
CA GLN A 121 -1.90 -23.45 11.75
C GLN A 121 -1.90 -22.57 13.01
N ILE A 122 -2.94 -21.74 13.17
CA ILE A 122 -3.18 -20.95 14.38
C ILE A 122 -4.54 -21.29 14.97
N SER A 123 -4.64 -21.18 16.29
CA SER A 123 -5.90 -21.34 17.00
C SER A 123 -6.87 -20.19 16.74
N GLU A 124 -8.17 -20.49 16.76
CA GLU A 124 -9.23 -19.48 16.73
C GLU A 124 -9.11 -18.51 17.93
N THR A 125 -8.64 -19.00 19.09
CA THR A 125 -8.44 -18.18 20.29
C THR A 125 -7.39 -17.11 20.06
N LEU A 126 -6.25 -17.45 19.45
CA LEU A 126 -5.22 -16.48 19.09
C LEU A 126 -5.73 -15.51 18.01
N ALA A 127 -6.40 -16.02 16.97
CA ALA A 127 -6.93 -15.17 15.90
C ALA A 127 -7.98 -14.15 16.41
N ALA A 128 -8.81 -14.55 17.38
CA ALA A 128 -9.81 -13.68 18.00
C ALA A 128 -9.20 -12.52 18.82
N LYS A 129 -7.94 -12.64 19.27
CA LYS A 129 -7.24 -11.55 19.98
C LYS A 129 -6.88 -10.38 19.07
N PHE A 130 -6.84 -10.60 17.76
CA PHE A 130 -6.60 -9.52 16.78
C PHE A 130 -7.89 -8.73 16.53
N ARG A 131 -7.91 -7.47 16.97
CA ARG A 131 -9.04 -6.56 16.84
C ARG A 131 -9.00 -5.81 15.51
N TRP A 132 -9.25 -6.52 14.42
CA TRP A 132 -9.24 -5.96 13.05
C TRP A 132 -10.26 -4.84 12.84
N ASP A 133 -11.30 -4.75 13.67
CA ASP A 133 -12.28 -3.66 13.58
C ASP A 133 -11.66 -2.28 13.85
N LYS A 134 -10.58 -2.22 14.63
CA LYS A 134 -9.84 -0.97 14.91
C LYS A 134 -9.05 -0.46 13.71
N LEU A 135 -8.74 -1.35 12.76
CA LEU A 135 -8.16 -1.02 11.47
C LEU A 135 -9.17 -0.42 10.50
N SER A 136 -10.45 -0.34 10.87
CA SER A 136 -11.46 0.29 10.05
C SER A 136 -11.17 1.78 9.94
N THR A 137 -10.36 2.15 8.94
CA THR A 137 -10.42 3.45 8.28
C THR A 137 -11.71 3.53 7.48
N LYS A 138 -12.85 3.38 8.16
CA LYS A 138 -14.08 4.08 7.75
C LYS A 138 -13.83 5.57 7.99
N HIS A 139 -12.86 6.16 7.29
CA HIS A 139 -13.19 7.37 6.58
C HIS A 139 -14.31 6.96 5.66
N ARG A 140 -15.53 7.11 6.18
CA ARG A 140 -16.78 6.97 5.47
C ARG A 140 -16.61 7.93 4.31
N ARG A 141 -16.20 7.38 3.17
CA ARG A 141 -15.99 8.15 1.94
C ARG A 141 -17.29 8.92 1.77
N GLU A 142 -17.23 10.23 1.86
CA GLU A 142 -18.29 11.01 1.25
C GLU A 142 -18.24 10.59 -0.20
N LYS A 143 -19.26 9.82 -0.61
CA LYS A 143 -19.41 9.50 -2.03
C LYS A 143 -19.46 10.86 -2.71
N PRO A 144 -18.58 11.15 -3.67
CA PRO A 144 -18.63 12.43 -4.35
C PRO A 144 -20.05 12.57 -4.92
N THR A 145 -20.77 13.57 -4.43
CA THR A 145 -22.15 13.80 -4.80
C THR A 145 -22.15 14.15 -6.27
N TYR A 146 -22.83 13.33 -7.07
CA TYR A 146 -22.97 13.58 -8.50
C TYR A 146 -24.44 13.59 -8.87
N TYR A 147 -24.77 14.37 -9.90
CA TYR A 147 -26.04 14.25 -10.61
C TYR A 147 -25.77 13.90 -12.07
N ILE A 148 -26.76 13.29 -12.72
CA ILE A 148 -26.69 12.98 -14.15
C ILE A 148 -27.29 14.17 -14.89
N ASP A 149 -26.50 14.79 -15.76
CA ASP A 149 -27.01 15.82 -16.66
C ASP A 149 -27.96 15.19 -17.68
N LYS A 150 -29.19 15.68 -17.74
CA LYS A 150 -30.23 15.18 -18.65
C LYS A 150 -29.92 15.47 -20.12
N LYS A 151 -29.06 16.46 -20.40
CA LYS A 151 -28.73 16.86 -21.78
C LYS A 151 -27.60 16.02 -22.37
N THR A 152 -26.60 15.69 -21.56
CA THR A 152 -25.40 14.98 -22.02
C THR A 152 -25.29 13.55 -21.50
N SER A 153 -26.20 13.13 -20.61
CA SER A 153 -26.12 11.86 -19.87
C SER A 153 -24.81 11.68 -19.09
N MET A 154 -24.09 12.77 -18.84
CA MET A 154 -22.79 12.74 -18.16
C MET A 154 -22.99 12.89 -16.64
N ARG A 155 -22.10 12.26 -15.86
CA ARG A 155 -22.04 12.48 -14.41
C ARG A 155 -21.32 13.79 -14.15
N ILE A 156 -22.02 14.75 -13.55
CA ILE A 156 -21.43 16.01 -13.09
C ILE A 156 -21.23 15.88 -11.58
N PHE A 157 -19.99 16.02 -11.15
CA PHE A 157 -19.60 15.99 -9.75
C PHE A 157 -19.68 17.40 -9.18
N ASP A 158 -20.26 17.56 -7.98
CA ASP A 158 -20.27 18.84 -7.29
C ASP A 158 -18.84 19.17 -6.83
N THR A 159 -18.27 20.27 -7.32
CA THR A 159 -16.87 20.67 -7.03
C THR A 159 -16.78 21.61 -5.83
N LYS A 160 -17.87 21.82 -5.08
CA LYS A 160 -17.84 22.63 -3.86
C LYS A 160 -17.19 21.86 -2.72
N ASN A 161 -15.87 21.97 -2.62
CA ASN A 161 -15.09 21.81 -1.41
C ASN A 161 -14.33 23.10 -1.15
#